data_AF-A0A8E2EPR0-F1
#
_entry.id   AF-A0A8E2EPR0-F1
#
_cell.length_a   1.000
_cell.length_b   1.000
_cell.length_c   1.000
_cell.angle_alpha   90.00
_cell.angle_beta   90.00
_cell.angle_gamma   90.00
#
_symmetry.space_group_name_H-M   'P 1'
#
loop_
_entity.id
_entity.type
_entity.pdbx_description
1 polymer ?
#
loop_
_entity_poly.entity_id
_entity_poly.type
_entity_poly.pdbx_seq_one_letter_code
_entity_poly.pdbx_strand_id
1 'polypeptide(L)'
;MALLVPVVLVAYLVLYAFAFAVPPLPHGLPVGQRPLQLNPQSSLDDWLEREREIALDNLLANVAPGGRNVLDAAPGSVIASPSRQHPNYYYQWVRDAAITTATLVDLYADDPFDSLSSSLMVLLDAYSSLQQKLQHTKNPSGTFSDLSGLGEPKFEADGSPFTASWGRPQRDGPALRAITLMAYLRAYNASNPTLWTSNSGDNWFKPFYSPEMPANSIIKADLEYVSHYWNSSGFDLWEEVEGLHFFTAMVQLRALREGAELARAFADHGAAAWYAEQASAIERFLPAFWDARKGHLVETLPSPRSGLDCGLLLGALHGHPAEPPTTSAAADSTDRPYPPHSDEVLVSLLALARDQRARFPINSAPPLPPPSAEDADALAGVGIGRYPEDVYDGYGTKPAGGNPWFLCTASAAEVLFRTVAHLNRTASSPPSVASAGLTLTPRGLPFWTALLPHR
;
A
#
# COMPACT_ATOMS: atom_id res chain seq x y z
N MET A 1 -13.01 55.03 -7.67
CA MET A 1 -11.67 54.87 -7.07
C MET A 1 -11.81 54.98 -5.56
N ALA A 2 -11.18 54.04 -4.83
CA ALA A 2 -11.24 53.81 -3.36
C ALA A 2 -12.63 53.32 -2.88
N LEU A 3 -12.84 52.24 -2.12
CA LEU A 3 -12.02 51.32 -1.33
C LEU A 3 -12.63 49.92 -1.47
N LEU A 4 -11.93 48.94 -2.06
CA LEU A 4 -12.36 47.52 -2.01
C LEU A 4 -11.18 46.53 -2.02
N VAL A 5 -9.94 47.04 -2.00
CA VAL A 5 -8.70 46.24 -2.04
C VAL A 5 -8.06 45.94 -0.65
N PRO A 6 -8.45 46.51 0.52
CA PRO A 6 -7.76 46.15 1.76
C PRO A 6 -8.28 44.86 2.44
N VAL A 7 -9.50 44.39 2.15
CA VAL A 7 -10.10 43.28 2.92
C VAL A 7 -9.67 41.90 2.39
N VAL A 8 -9.56 41.75 1.06
CA VAL A 8 -9.16 40.47 0.45
C VAL A 8 -7.68 40.17 0.72
N LEU A 9 -6.82 41.19 0.73
CA LEU A 9 -5.38 41.04 1.02
C LEU A 9 -5.11 40.73 2.50
N VAL A 10 -5.92 41.29 3.41
CA VAL A 10 -5.82 40.97 4.85
C VAL A 10 -6.38 39.57 5.14
N ALA A 11 -7.48 39.15 4.49
CA ALA A 11 -7.99 37.79 4.62
C ALA A 11 -7.01 36.74 4.06
N TYR A 12 -6.33 37.05 2.95
CA TYR A 12 -5.31 36.17 2.36
C TYR A 12 -4.05 36.07 3.23
N LEU A 13 -3.60 37.18 3.83
CA LEU A 13 -2.45 37.18 4.76
C LEU A 13 -2.77 36.50 6.09
N VAL A 14 -4.01 36.59 6.59
CA VAL A 14 -4.44 35.89 7.81
C VAL A 14 -4.55 34.38 7.54
N LEU A 15 -5.09 33.94 6.40
CA LEU A 15 -5.13 32.52 6.02
C LEU A 15 -3.72 31.94 5.77
N TYR A 16 -2.79 32.73 5.21
CA TYR A 16 -1.40 32.31 5.04
C TYR A 16 -0.62 32.28 6.37
N ALA A 17 -0.95 33.15 7.34
CA ALA A 17 -0.33 33.15 8.66
C ALA A 17 -0.77 31.96 9.54
N PHE A 18 -1.97 31.42 9.32
CA PHE A 18 -2.44 30.17 9.96
C PHE A 18 -1.92 28.90 9.27
N ALA A 19 -1.47 28.97 8.01
CA ALA A 19 -0.86 27.84 7.30
C ALA A 19 0.55 27.46 7.82
N PHE A 20 1.17 28.31 8.65
CA PHE A 20 2.50 28.07 9.24
C PHE A 20 2.48 27.64 10.71
N ALA A 21 1.30 27.40 11.29
CA ALA A 21 1.19 26.94 12.66
C ALA A 21 0.18 25.79 12.75
N VAL A 22 0.59 24.61 12.27
CA VAL A 22 0.09 23.38 12.88
C VAL A 22 0.70 23.36 14.29
N PRO A 23 -0.09 23.56 15.35
CA PRO A 23 0.47 23.44 16.70
C PRO A 23 1.01 22.02 16.85
N PRO A 24 2.22 21.82 17.40
CA PRO A 24 2.64 20.48 17.78
C PRO A 24 1.57 19.91 18.70
N LEU A 25 1.17 18.66 18.45
CA LEU A 25 0.36 17.88 19.38
C LEU A 25 0.96 18.08 20.79
N PRO A 26 0.13 18.30 21.82
CA PRO A 26 0.62 18.56 23.17
C PRO A 26 1.64 17.49 23.54
N HIS A 27 2.85 17.95 23.89
CA HIS A 27 3.99 17.10 24.17
C HIS A 27 3.60 16.02 25.18
N GLY A 28 3.41 14.79 24.70
CA GLY A 28 3.68 13.61 25.50
C GLY A 28 5.09 13.76 26.06
N LEU A 29 5.23 13.52 27.36
CA LEU A 29 6.51 13.57 28.09
C LEU A 29 7.64 12.96 27.26
N PRO A 30 8.88 13.49 27.34
CA PRO A 30 10.00 12.91 26.61
C PRO A 30 10.11 11.43 26.96
N VAL A 31 9.75 10.57 26.01
CA VAL A 31 9.97 9.14 26.10
C VAL A 31 11.47 8.97 25.97
N GLY A 32 12.18 9.09 27.10
CA GLY A 32 13.54 8.60 27.19
C GLY A 32 13.55 7.18 26.67
N GLN A 33 14.59 6.83 25.92
CA GLN A 33 14.87 5.47 25.45
C GLN A 33 15.00 4.52 26.64
N ARG A 34 13.86 4.15 27.25
CA ARG A 34 13.74 2.96 28.05
C ARG A 34 13.43 1.86 27.06
N PRO A 35 14.18 0.75 27.05
CA PRO A 35 13.72 -0.43 26.33
C PRO A 35 12.28 -0.70 26.75
N LEU A 36 11.41 -0.95 25.77
CA LEU A 36 10.05 -1.44 25.99
C LEU A 36 10.17 -2.75 26.78
N GLN A 37 10.23 -2.65 28.11
CA GLN A 37 9.83 -3.73 28.98
C GLN A 37 8.33 -3.80 28.78
N LEU A 38 7.89 -4.69 27.89
CA LEU A 38 6.52 -5.20 27.94
C LEU A 38 6.30 -5.62 29.38
N ASN A 39 5.49 -4.84 30.09
CA ASN A 39 5.12 -5.18 31.44
C ASN A 39 4.46 -6.57 31.31
N PRO A 40 4.87 -7.62 32.05
CA PRO A 40 4.37 -8.99 31.88
C PRO A 40 2.84 -9.17 32.09
N GLN A 41 2.09 -8.06 32.20
CA GLN A 41 0.68 -7.96 32.51
C GLN A 41 -0.16 -7.20 31.46
N SER A 42 0.42 -6.58 30.42
CA SER A 42 -0.40 -5.97 29.35
C SER A 42 -0.89 -7.04 28.38
N SER A 43 -2.20 -7.07 28.11
CA SER A 43 -2.75 -7.94 27.07
C SER A 43 -2.28 -7.51 25.67
N LEU A 44 -2.43 -8.38 24.67
CA LEU A 44 -2.17 -8.00 23.28
C LEU A 44 -3.05 -6.80 22.86
N ASP A 45 -4.30 -6.77 23.31
CA ASP A 45 -5.24 -5.69 23.01
C ASP A 45 -4.78 -4.35 23.60
N ASP A 46 -4.31 -4.33 24.86
CA ASP A 46 -3.76 -3.12 25.47
C ASP A 46 -2.50 -2.62 24.74
N TRP A 47 -1.67 -3.55 24.26
CA TRP A 47 -0.49 -3.21 23.47
C TRP A 47 -0.87 -2.64 22.11
N LEU A 48 -1.85 -3.23 21.42
CA LEU A 48 -2.33 -2.77 20.11
C LEU A 48 -2.91 -1.35 20.19
N GLU A 49 -3.72 -1.06 21.21
CA GLU A 49 -4.29 0.29 21.38
C GLU A 49 -3.19 1.34 21.60
N ARG A 50 -2.20 1.01 22.43
CA ARG A 50 -1.06 1.91 22.66
C ARG A 50 -0.17 2.06 21.43
N GLU A 51 0.10 0.96 20.73
CA GLU A 51 0.95 0.97 19.54
C GLU A 51 0.28 1.72 18.39
N ARG A 52 -1.06 1.71 18.29
CA ARG A 52 -1.81 2.53 17.32
C ARG A 52 -1.43 4.01 17.43
N GLU A 53 -1.41 4.57 18.65
CA GLU A 53 -1.05 5.97 18.87
C GLU A 53 0.42 6.24 18.50
N ILE A 54 1.33 5.36 18.94
CA ILE A 54 2.78 5.49 18.72
C ILE A 54 3.11 5.38 17.22
N ALA A 55 2.53 4.40 16.53
CA ALA A 55 2.75 4.15 15.12
C ALA A 55 2.23 5.32 14.27
N LEU A 56 1.04 5.85 14.60
CA LEU A 56 0.48 7.00 13.88
C LEU A 56 1.35 8.26 14.07
N ASP A 57 1.79 8.56 15.28
CA ASP A 57 2.70 9.69 15.53
C ASP A 57 4.03 9.54 14.78
N ASN A 58 4.63 8.34 14.78
CA ASN A 58 5.87 8.08 14.03
C ASN A 58 5.68 8.10 12.51
N LEU A 59 4.51 7.69 12.00
CA LEU A 59 4.15 7.82 10.60
C LEU A 59 4.06 9.30 10.21
N LEU A 60 3.28 10.09 10.94
CA LEU A 60 3.10 11.53 10.69
C LEU A 60 4.41 12.32 10.85
N ALA A 61 5.32 11.86 11.72
CA ALA A 61 6.66 12.44 11.85
C ALA A 61 7.44 12.49 10.53
N ASN A 62 7.16 11.57 9.61
CA ASN A 62 7.83 11.41 8.32
C ASN A 62 7.04 12.02 7.15
N VAL A 63 5.94 12.74 7.41
CA VAL A 63 5.08 13.35 6.38
C VAL A 63 5.16 14.87 6.45
N ALA A 64 5.47 15.50 5.32
CA ALA A 64 5.52 16.95 5.21
C ALA A 64 4.20 17.53 4.68
N PRO A 65 3.76 18.71 5.11
CA PRO A 65 4.40 19.58 6.11
C PRO A 65 4.13 19.15 7.57
N GLY A 66 4.95 19.65 8.50
CA GLY A 66 4.69 19.54 9.96
C GLY A 66 5.31 18.33 10.64
N GLY A 67 5.67 17.28 9.91
CA GLY A 67 6.40 16.14 10.47
C GLY A 67 7.78 16.53 11.02
N ARG A 68 8.08 16.07 12.24
CA ARG A 68 9.33 16.41 12.97
C ARG A 68 10.61 15.96 12.27
N ASN A 69 10.54 14.97 11.38
CA ASN A 69 11.69 14.44 10.65
C ASN A 69 11.85 15.07 9.26
N VAL A 70 10.95 15.96 8.84
CA VAL A 70 10.83 16.45 7.45
C VAL A 70 10.76 17.97 7.36
N LEU A 71 11.45 18.66 8.27
CA LEU A 71 11.50 20.13 8.30
C LEU A 71 12.13 20.74 7.03
N ASP A 72 13.01 20.00 6.35
CA ASP A 72 13.69 20.38 5.10
C ASP A 72 13.11 19.70 3.85
N ALA A 73 12.05 18.90 3.99
CA ALA A 73 11.39 18.27 2.85
C ALA A 73 10.36 19.20 2.19
N ALA A 74 10.08 18.96 0.90
CA ALA A 74 8.98 19.66 0.23
C ALA A 74 7.63 19.27 0.86
N PRO A 75 6.66 20.21 1.01
CA PRO A 75 5.30 19.85 1.39
C PRO A 75 4.74 18.76 0.48
N GLY A 76 4.15 17.72 1.09
CA GLY A 76 3.66 16.52 0.41
C GLY A 76 4.66 15.37 0.36
N SER A 77 5.94 15.58 0.72
CA SER A 77 6.93 14.50 0.78
C SER A 77 6.63 13.56 1.94
N VAL A 78 6.77 12.27 1.67
CA VAL A 78 6.77 11.20 2.66
C VAL A 78 8.12 10.51 2.59
N ILE A 79 8.95 10.67 3.62
CA ILE A 79 10.26 10.01 3.65
C ILE A 79 10.11 8.55 4.10
N ALA A 80 10.88 7.64 3.50
CA ALA A 80 10.88 6.24 3.92
C ALA A 80 11.44 6.07 5.35
N SER A 81 12.47 6.85 5.72
CA SER A 81 13.02 6.87 7.08
C SER A 81 13.82 8.15 7.35
N PRO A 82 13.92 8.63 8.61
CA PRO A 82 14.80 9.74 8.99
C PRO A 82 16.31 9.43 8.82
N SER A 83 16.69 8.17 8.55
CA SER A 83 18.11 7.78 8.44
C SER A 83 18.78 8.34 7.18
N ARG A 84 19.91 9.05 7.35
CA ARG A 84 20.61 9.79 6.28
C ARG A 84 21.96 9.21 5.84
N GLN A 85 22.48 8.15 6.46
CA GLN A 85 23.87 7.71 6.19
C GLN A 85 24.05 6.21 6.05
N HIS A 86 23.66 5.42 7.06
CA HIS A 86 23.90 3.98 7.06
C HIS A 86 22.70 3.27 7.68
N PRO A 87 21.70 2.84 6.88
CA PRO A 87 21.52 3.16 5.46
C PRO A 87 21.01 4.61 5.27
N ASN A 88 21.12 5.17 4.06
CA ASN A 88 20.47 6.44 3.71
C ASN A 88 19.11 6.18 3.05
N TYR A 89 18.04 6.43 3.79
CA TYR A 89 16.64 6.25 3.39
C TYR A 89 15.85 7.57 3.44
N TYR A 90 16.55 8.71 3.52
CA TYR A 90 15.96 10.04 3.52
C TYR A 90 15.58 10.49 2.11
N TYR A 91 14.70 9.74 1.48
CA TYR A 91 14.15 10.02 0.15
C TYR A 91 12.65 9.73 0.17
N GLN A 92 11.93 10.25 -0.83
CA GLN A 92 10.53 9.90 -1.03
C GLN A 92 10.41 8.91 -2.19
N TRP A 93 10.05 7.67 -1.87
CA TRP A 93 9.69 6.66 -2.85
C TRP A 93 8.22 6.78 -3.21
N VAL A 94 7.89 6.58 -4.49
CA VAL A 94 6.51 6.65 -4.96
C VAL A 94 5.66 5.56 -4.29
N ARG A 95 6.19 4.33 -4.16
CA ARG A 95 5.53 3.21 -3.48
C ARG A 95 5.25 3.53 -2.01
N ASP A 96 6.29 3.87 -1.25
CA ASP A 96 6.23 4.12 0.19
C ASP A 96 5.28 5.28 0.49
N ALA A 97 5.41 6.39 -0.24
CA ALA A 97 4.54 7.54 -0.09
C ALA A 97 3.08 7.20 -0.40
N ALA A 98 2.80 6.45 -1.48
CA ALA A 98 1.44 6.04 -1.82
C ALA A 98 0.82 5.12 -0.75
N ILE A 99 1.56 4.14 -0.23
CA ILE A 99 1.07 3.22 0.81
C ILE A 99 0.84 3.95 2.13
N THR A 100 1.78 4.80 2.56
CA THR A 100 1.63 5.63 3.76
C THR A 100 0.43 6.56 3.65
N THR A 101 0.28 7.23 2.51
CA THR A 101 -0.85 8.14 2.28
C THR A 101 -2.17 7.38 2.19
N ALA A 102 -2.21 6.13 1.72
CA ALA A 102 -3.43 5.31 1.75
C ALA A 102 -3.95 5.13 3.19
N THR A 103 -3.06 4.86 4.16
CA THR A 103 -3.44 4.83 5.59
C THR A 103 -4.04 6.15 6.06
N LEU A 104 -3.52 7.30 5.62
CA LEU A 104 -4.06 8.61 5.98
C LEU A 104 -5.43 8.86 5.33
N VAL A 105 -5.65 8.36 4.12
CA VAL A 105 -6.95 8.41 3.45
C VAL A 105 -7.97 7.55 4.20
N ASP A 106 -7.60 6.36 4.65
CA ASP A 106 -8.49 5.49 5.43
C ASP A 106 -8.88 6.17 6.75
N LEU A 107 -7.92 6.74 7.49
CA LEU A 107 -8.21 7.50 8.72
C LEU A 107 -9.15 8.69 8.48
N TYR A 108 -8.97 9.40 7.35
CA TYR A 108 -9.86 10.48 6.96
C TYR A 108 -11.27 9.98 6.59
N ALA A 109 -11.36 8.84 5.89
CA ALA A 109 -12.63 8.27 5.46
C ALA A 109 -13.46 7.71 6.64
N ASP A 110 -12.79 7.18 7.66
CA ASP A 110 -13.43 6.62 8.87
C ASP A 110 -14.14 7.70 9.71
N ASP A 111 -13.52 8.88 9.88
CA ASP A 111 -14.13 10.00 10.60
C ASP A 111 -13.77 11.36 9.95
N PRO A 112 -14.43 11.73 8.84
CA PRO A 112 -14.06 12.90 8.03
C PRO A 112 -14.31 14.24 8.74
N PHE A 113 -15.03 14.24 9.87
CA PHE A 113 -15.38 15.45 10.61
C PHE A 113 -14.59 15.61 11.92
N ASP A 114 -13.70 14.67 12.25
CA ASP A 114 -12.80 14.80 13.39
C ASP A 114 -11.74 15.89 13.19
N SER A 115 -11.23 16.39 14.31
CA SER A 115 -10.13 17.36 14.36
C SER A 115 -8.85 16.87 13.67
N LEU A 116 -8.55 15.56 13.74
CA LEU A 116 -7.44 14.96 13.03
C LEU A 116 -7.66 15.07 11.51
N SER A 117 -8.87 14.81 11.03
CA SER A 117 -9.21 14.83 9.60
C SER A 117 -8.98 16.19 8.94
N SER A 118 -9.19 17.29 9.67
CA SER A 118 -8.84 18.63 9.17
C SER A 118 -7.33 18.78 8.92
N SER A 119 -6.49 18.19 9.78
CA SER A 119 -5.03 18.18 9.62
C SER A 119 -4.61 17.23 8.50
N LEU A 120 -5.26 16.06 8.39
CA LEU A 120 -5.01 15.09 7.32
C LEU A 120 -5.31 15.69 5.95
N MET A 121 -6.39 16.47 5.80
CA MET A 121 -6.70 17.13 4.52
C MET A 121 -5.54 18.01 4.02
N VAL A 122 -4.88 18.76 4.90
CA VAL A 122 -3.71 19.58 4.52
C VAL A 122 -2.57 18.70 4.00
N LEU A 123 -2.33 17.54 4.62
CA LEU A 123 -1.31 16.59 4.18
C LEU A 123 -1.68 15.93 2.85
N LEU A 124 -2.95 15.56 2.66
CA LEU A 124 -3.45 14.91 1.44
C LEU A 124 -3.43 15.86 0.23
N ASP A 125 -3.80 17.13 0.42
CA ASP A 125 -3.69 18.17 -0.61
C ASP A 125 -2.22 18.46 -0.98
N ALA A 126 -1.35 18.53 0.03
CA ALA A 126 0.08 18.73 -0.18
C ALA A 126 0.71 17.55 -0.93
N TYR A 127 0.38 16.31 -0.55
CA TYR A 127 0.79 15.10 -1.25
C TYR A 127 0.36 15.15 -2.72
N SER A 128 -0.93 15.39 -2.98
CA SER A 128 -1.49 15.45 -4.34
C SER A 128 -0.76 16.48 -5.20
N SER A 129 -0.51 17.67 -4.64
CA SER A 129 0.22 18.75 -5.31
C SER A 129 1.67 18.36 -5.63
N LEU A 130 2.38 17.74 -4.68
CA LEU A 130 3.74 17.28 -4.91
C LEU A 130 3.79 16.17 -5.96
N GLN A 131 2.89 15.19 -5.88
CA GLN A 131 2.86 14.08 -6.84
C GLN A 131 2.66 14.57 -8.27
N GLN A 132 1.79 15.57 -8.50
CA GLN A 132 1.65 16.21 -9.80
C GLN A 132 2.98 16.80 -10.29
N LYS A 133 3.69 17.51 -9.43
CA LYS A 133 5.02 18.08 -9.74
C LYS A 133 6.02 16.97 -10.09
N LEU A 134 6.07 15.90 -9.31
CA LEU A 134 7.01 14.79 -9.50
C LEU A 134 6.78 14.05 -10.82
N GLN A 135 5.54 13.82 -11.23
CA GLN A 135 5.23 13.25 -12.55
C GLN A 135 5.84 14.09 -13.69
N HIS A 136 5.85 15.41 -13.54
CA HIS A 136 6.41 16.34 -14.53
C HIS A 136 7.93 16.58 -14.38
N THR A 137 8.57 16.00 -13.36
CA THR A 137 10.01 16.11 -13.15
C THR A 137 10.74 15.09 -14.01
N LYS A 138 11.51 15.58 -15.00
CA LYS A 138 12.42 14.74 -15.79
C LYS A 138 13.42 14.01 -14.87
N ASN A 139 13.59 12.73 -15.09
CA ASN A 139 14.42 11.85 -14.26
C ASN A 139 15.11 10.77 -15.13
N PRO A 140 15.97 9.91 -14.57
CA PRO A 140 16.67 8.89 -15.34
C PRO A 140 15.78 7.83 -16.00
N SER A 141 14.57 7.57 -15.49
CA SER A 141 13.58 6.69 -16.18
C SER A 141 12.93 7.35 -17.39
N GLY A 142 12.94 8.69 -17.45
CA GLY A 142 12.66 9.47 -18.65
C GLY A 142 11.81 10.71 -18.40
N THR A 143 10.72 10.87 -19.15
CA THR A 143 9.97 12.13 -19.22
C THR A 143 8.47 11.97 -19.03
N PHE A 144 7.77 13.09 -18.85
CA PHE A 144 6.31 13.10 -18.80
C PHE A 144 5.67 12.99 -20.19
N SER A 145 6.33 13.45 -21.26
CA SER A 145 5.74 13.49 -22.60
C SER A 145 5.42 12.11 -23.19
N ASP A 146 6.17 11.09 -22.78
CA ASP A 146 5.97 9.67 -23.13
C ASP A 146 5.60 8.83 -21.90
N LEU A 147 5.31 9.49 -20.78
CA LEU A 147 5.02 8.95 -19.46
C LEU A 147 6.13 8.05 -18.87
N SER A 148 7.25 7.82 -19.55
CA SER A 148 8.26 6.84 -19.09
C SER A 148 8.90 7.26 -17.76
N GLY A 149 8.94 8.56 -17.47
CA GLY A 149 9.45 9.13 -16.22
C GLY A 149 8.61 8.76 -14.99
N LEU A 150 7.36 8.29 -15.16
CA LEU A 150 6.50 7.89 -14.04
C LEU A 150 7.00 6.61 -13.36
N GLY A 151 7.80 5.79 -14.05
CA GLY A 151 8.43 4.60 -13.50
C GLY A 151 9.61 4.87 -12.55
N GLU A 152 9.99 6.12 -12.32
CA GLU A 152 11.09 6.44 -11.40
C GLU A 152 10.71 6.07 -9.96
N PRO A 153 11.51 5.24 -9.26
CA PRO A 153 11.14 4.73 -7.94
C PRO A 153 11.07 5.81 -6.86
N LYS A 154 12.03 6.75 -6.89
CA LYS A 154 12.25 7.71 -5.80
C LYS A 154 12.79 9.05 -6.28
N PHE A 155 12.60 10.04 -5.42
CA PHE A 155 13.10 11.41 -5.59
C PHE A 155 13.74 11.88 -4.28
N GLU A 156 14.52 12.95 -4.36
CA GLU A 156 15.01 13.62 -3.17
C GLU A 156 13.84 14.15 -2.33
N ALA A 157 14.02 14.28 -1.01
CA ALA A 157 12.95 14.74 -0.11
C ALA A 157 12.45 16.17 -0.42
N ASP A 158 13.25 16.98 -1.11
CA ASP A 158 12.87 18.32 -1.60
C ASP A 158 12.09 18.29 -2.94
N GLY A 159 11.85 17.10 -3.49
CA GLY A 159 11.15 16.86 -4.75
C GLY A 159 12.01 17.02 -6.00
N SER A 160 13.33 17.16 -5.87
CA SER A 160 14.26 17.13 -7.00
C SER A 160 14.55 15.68 -7.47
N PRO A 161 14.96 15.46 -8.73
CA PRO A 161 15.17 14.11 -9.23
C PRO A 161 16.38 13.44 -8.57
N PHE A 162 16.21 12.18 -8.17
CA PHE A 162 17.34 11.32 -7.78
C PHE A 162 18.07 10.85 -9.05
N THR A 163 19.33 11.26 -9.23
CA THR A 163 20.06 11.07 -10.49
C THR A 163 21.08 9.94 -10.48
N ALA A 164 21.34 9.31 -9.34
CA ALA A 164 22.32 8.24 -9.23
C ALA A 164 21.76 6.88 -9.71
N SER A 165 22.66 5.89 -9.89
CA SER A 165 22.29 4.52 -10.25
C SER A 165 21.31 3.91 -9.24
N TRP A 166 20.31 3.19 -9.74
CA TRP A 166 19.25 2.57 -8.95
C TRP A 166 18.54 1.50 -9.78
N GLY A 167 17.86 0.56 -9.12
CA GLY A 167 16.96 -0.40 -9.77
C GLY A 167 15.70 0.29 -10.28
N ARG A 168 15.75 0.79 -11.51
CA ARG A 168 14.67 1.53 -12.18
C ARG A 168 14.38 0.96 -13.58
N PRO A 169 13.15 1.05 -14.09
CA PRO A 169 11.95 1.58 -13.42
C PRO A 169 11.36 0.59 -12.41
N GLN A 170 10.55 1.06 -11.48
CA GLN A 170 9.66 0.25 -10.65
C GLN A 170 8.21 0.60 -11.00
N ARG A 171 7.44 -0.40 -11.46
CA ARG A 171 6.16 -0.17 -12.16
C ARG A 171 4.92 -0.30 -11.27
N ASP A 172 5.12 -0.57 -9.99
CA ASP A 172 4.12 -0.58 -8.92
C ASP A 172 3.78 0.84 -8.44
N GLY A 173 4.76 1.75 -8.42
CA GLY A 173 4.60 3.12 -7.91
C GLY A 173 3.41 3.88 -8.51
N PRO A 174 3.33 4.03 -9.85
CA PRO A 174 2.18 4.70 -10.49
C PRO A 174 0.84 4.05 -10.18
N ALA A 175 0.78 2.71 -10.12
CA ALA A 175 -0.45 1.99 -9.78
C ALA A 175 -0.90 2.30 -8.34
N LEU A 176 0.03 2.22 -7.37
CA LEU A 176 -0.25 2.52 -5.96
C LEU A 176 -0.66 3.99 -5.78
N ARG A 177 0.03 4.93 -6.43
CA ARG A 177 -0.33 6.35 -6.38
C ARG A 177 -1.73 6.61 -6.95
N ALA A 178 -2.07 6.00 -8.09
CA ALA A 178 -3.42 6.09 -8.65
C ALA A 178 -4.46 5.54 -7.67
N ILE A 179 -4.24 4.35 -7.10
CA ILE A 179 -5.14 3.74 -6.10
C ILE A 179 -5.38 4.69 -4.93
N THR A 180 -4.32 5.25 -4.34
CA THR A 180 -4.41 6.14 -3.18
C THR A 180 -5.16 7.43 -3.51
N LEU A 181 -4.87 8.06 -4.65
CA LEU A 181 -5.54 9.30 -5.05
C LEU A 181 -7.00 9.08 -5.46
N MET A 182 -7.32 7.93 -6.05
CA MET A 182 -8.71 7.52 -6.31
C MET A 182 -9.47 7.30 -5.01
N ALA A 183 -8.85 6.68 -4.01
CA ALA A 183 -9.44 6.52 -2.68
C ALA A 183 -9.68 7.89 -2.02
N TYR A 184 -8.71 8.80 -2.10
CA TYR A 184 -8.87 10.16 -1.56
C TYR A 184 -10.01 10.92 -2.23
N LEU A 185 -10.07 10.88 -3.57
CA LEU A 185 -11.14 11.50 -4.35
C LEU A 185 -12.52 11.00 -3.91
N ARG A 186 -12.68 9.68 -3.71
CA ARG A 186 -13.94 9.08 -3.23
C ARG A 186 -14.27 9.49 -1.81
N ALA A 187 -13.31 9.42 -0.88
CA ALA A 187 -13.51 9.78 0.52
C ALA A 187 -13.92 11.25 0.67
N TYR A 188 -13.23 12.15 -0.05
CA TYR A 188 -13.55 13.57 -0.05
C TYR A 188 -14.94 13.85 -0.65
N ASN A 189 -15.29 13.16 -1.74
CA ASN A 189 -16.62 13.31 -2.34
C ASN A 189 -17.74 12.78 -1.41
N ALA A 190 -17.48 11.71 -0.66
CA ALA A 190 -18.44 11.16 0.30
C ALA A 190 -18.73 12.13 1.45
N SER A 191 -17.72 12.86 1.93
CA SER A 191 -17.88 13.90 2.96
C SER A 191 -18.36 15.25 2.42
N ASN A 192 -18.21 15.50 1.10
CA ASN A 192 -18.60 16.75 0.42
C ASN A 192 -19.44 16.51 -0.86
N PRO A 193 -20.60 15.81 -0.78
CA PRO A 193 -21.32 15.32 -1.96
C PRO A 193 -21.88 16.42 -2.87
N THR A 194 -22.11 17.61 -2.33
CA THR A 194 -22.61 18.76 -3.10
C THR A 194 -21.53 19.36 -4.02
N LEU A 195 -20.24 19.14 -3.72
CA LEU A 195 -19.14 19.70 -4.52
C LEU A 195 -19.13 19.12 -5.94
N TRP A 196 -19.38 17.81 -6.08
CA TRP A 196 -19.39 17.10 -7.36
C TRP A 196 -20.31 17.74 -8.41
N THR A 197 -21.46 18.25 -7.98
CA THR A 197 -22.46 18.86 -8.86
C THR A 197 -22.41 20.39 -8.88
N SER A 198 -21.45 20.99 -8.16
CA SER A 198 -21.32 22.44 -8.06
C SER A 198 -20.48 23.03 -9.19
N ASN A 199 -20.69 24.31 -9.50
CA ASN A 199 -19.86 25.05 -10.46
C ASN A 199 -18.37 25.13 -10.07
N SER A 200 -18.04 24.91 -8.80
CA SER A 200 -16.66 24.90 -8.28
C SER A 200 -16.04 23.50 -8.22
N GLY A 201 -16.81 22.44 -8.44
CA GLY A 201 -16.33 21.06 -8.36
C GLY A 201 -15.21 20.78 -9.35
N ASP A 202 -15.33 21.31 -10.57
CA ASP A 202 -14.30 21.22 -11.60
C ASP A 202 -12.91 21.65 -11.13
N ASN A 203 -12.81 22.69 -10.30
CA ASN A 203 -11.51 23.19 -9.83
C ASN A 203 -10.81 22.21 -8.89
N TRP A 204 -11.58 21.42 -8.14
CA TRP A 204 -11.02 20.46 -7.19
C TRP A 204 -10.79 19.10 -7.85
N PHE A 205 -11.72 18.61 -8.67
CA PHE A 205 -11.65 17.26 -9.26
C PHE A 205 -10.74 17.15 -10.49
N LYS A 206 -10.68 18.18 -11.36
CA LYS A 206 -9.90 18.11 -12.62
C LYS A 206 -8.40 17.87 -12.45
N PRO A 207 -7.72 18.44 -11.42
CA PRO A 207 -6.32 18.12 -11.17
C PRO A 207 -6.08 16.61 -10.93
N PHE A 208 -7.02 15.92 -10.30
CA PHE A 208 -6.94 14.48 -10.07
C PHE A 208 -7.25 13.69 -11.34
N TYR A 209 -8.38 13.97 -11.99
CA TYR A 209 -8.79 13.28 -13.23
C TYR A 209 -9.47 14.23 -14.21
N SER A 210 -9.01 14.20 -15.45
CA SER A 210 -9.57 14.95 -16.57
C SER A 210 -9.59 14.06 -17.82
N PRO A 211 -10.68 14.02 -18.61
CA PRO A 211 -10.79 13.12 -19.77
C PRO A 211 -9.87 13.47 -20.94
N GLU A 212 -9.29 14.66 -20.96
CA GLU A 212 -8.51 15.18 -22.08
C GLU A 212 -7.18 14.44 -22.29
N MET A 213 -6.71 14.49 -23.54
CA MET A 213 -5.35 14.09 -23.92
C MET A 213 -4.55 15.34 -24.36
N PRO A 214 -3.23 15.40 -24.08
CA PRO A 214 -2.44 14.43 -23.33
C PRO A 214 -2.87 14.34 -21.84
N ALA A 215 -2.67 13.16 -21.24
CA ALA A 215 -3.09 12.86 -19.87
C ALA A 215 -2.31 13.69 -18.84
N ASN A 216 -2.79 14.89 -18.51
CA ASN A 216 -2.11 15.82 -17.62
C ASN A 216 -2.61 15.79 -16.16
N SER A 217 -3.79 15.19 -15.91
CA SER A 217 -4.31 15.01 -14.55
C SER A 217 -3.63 13.81 -13.88
N ILE A 218 -3.39 13.90 -12.57
CA ILE A 218 -2.48 13.02 -11.84
C ILE A 218 -2.84 11.54 -12.01
N ILE A 219 -4.11 11.19 -11.78
CA ILE A 219 -4.61 9.81 -11.85
C ILE A 219 -4.59 9.32 -13.29
N LYS A 220 -5.04 10.13 -14.26
CA LYS A 220 -5.06 9.71 -15.66
C LYS A 220 -3.65 9.42 -16.18
N ALA A 221 -2.66 10.24 -15.85
CA ALA A 221 -1.28 10.01 -16.26
C ALA A 221 -0.72 8.67 -15.74
N ASP A 222 -0.99 8.34 -14.47
CA ASP A 222 -0.59 7.06 -13.88
C ASP A 222 -1.33 5.88 -14.51
N LEU A 223 -2.64 6.00 -14.76
CA LEU A 223 -3.43 4.94 -15.41
C LEU A 223 -2.99 4.69 -16.85
N GLU A 224 -2.70 5.75 -17.62
CA GLU A 224 -2.11 5.62 -18.95
C GLU A 224 -0.76 4.89 -18.86
N TYR A 225 0.14 5.30 -17.96
CA TYR A 225 1.40 4.60 -17.76
C TYR A 225 1.20 3.10 -17.45
N VAL A 226 0.35 2.78 -16.47
CA VAL A 226 0.08 1.38 -16.11
C VAL A 226 -0.48 0.61 -17.31
N SER A 227 -1.44 1.18 -18.02
CA SER A 227 -2.11 0.53 -19.16
C SER A 227 -1.17 0.22 -20.33
N HIS A 228 -0.12 1.03 -20.54
CA HIS A 228 0.85 0.85 -21.63
C HIS A 228 2.11 0.07 -21.22
N TYR A 229 2.46 0.02 -19.93
CA TYR A 229 3.72 -0.55 -19.46
C TYR A 229 3.58 -1.76 -18.52
N TRP A 230 2.38 -2.22 -18.16
CA TRP A 230 2.20 -3.34 -17.21
C TRP A 230 2.92 -4.64 -17.65
N ASN A 231 3.02 -4.89 -18.96
CA ASN A 231 3.66 -6.09 -19.52
C ASN A 231 5.17 -5.92 -19.77
N SER A 232 5.73 -4.77 -19.41
CA SER A 232 7.15 -4.46 -19.58
C SER A 232 7.92 -4.83 -18.32
N SER A 233 9.13 -5.34 -18.49
CA SER A 233 10.02 -5.65 -17.37
C SER A 233 10.35 -4.39 -16.56
N GLY A 234 10.46 -4.53 -15.25
CA GLY A 234 10.93 -3.51 -14.31
C GLY A 234 11.52 -4.17 -13.07
N PHE A 235 11.97 -3.39 -12.10
CA PHE A 235 12.46 -3.90 -10.82
C PHE A 235 11.29 -4.19 -9.87
N ASP A 236 11.49 -5.18 -8.99
CA ASP A 236 10.55 -5.58 -7.95
C ASP A 236 10.41 -4.53 -6.84
N LEU A 237 9.43 -4.74 -5.94
CA LEU A 237 9.19 -3.86 -4.79
C LEU A 237 10.40 -3.77 -3.82
N TRP A 238 11.32 -4.73 -3.90
CA TRP A 238 12.56 -4.77 -3.13
C TRP A 238 13.74 -4.12 -3.85
N GLU A 239 13.54 -3.64 -5.08
CA GLU A 239 14.49 -2.85 -5.85
C GLU A 239 15.73 -3.63 -6.35
N GLU A 240 15.60 -4.94 -6.49
CA GLU A 240 16.73 -5.86 -6.64
C GLU A 240 16.73 -6.66 -7.94
N VAL A 241 15.57 -7.13 -8.38
CA VAL A 241 15.45 -8.06 -9.50
C VAL A 241 14.58 -7.47 -10.58
N GLU A 242 15.10 -7.49 -11.81
CA GLU A 242 14.34 -7.11 -13.00
C GLU A 242 13.50 -8.30 -13.50
N GLY A 243 12.20 -8.10 -13.71
CA GLY A 243 11.31 -9.14 -14.21
C GLY A 243 9.86 -8.70 -14.33
N LEU A 244 8.95 -9.66 -14.24
CA LEU A 244 7.51 -9.45 -14.00
C LEU A 244 7.18 -9.94 -12.59
N HIS A 245 6.48 -9.14 -11.81
CA HIS A 245 6.30 -9.39 -10.37
C HIS A 245 4.82 -9.51 -10.00
N PHE A 246 4.50 -10.45 -9.11
CA PHE A 246 3.14 -10.70 -8.66
C PHE A 246 2.59 -9.47 -7.93
N PHE A 247 3.34 -8.89 -6.99
CA PHE A 247 2.97 -7.65 -6.31
C PHE A 247 2.60 -6.54 -7.29
N THR A 248 3.50 -6.28 -8.25
CA THR A 248 3.32 -5.24 -9.27
C THR A 248 2.08 -5.51 -10.12
N ALA A 249 1.87 -6.73 -10.60
CA ALA A 249 0.71 -7.09 -11.41
C ALA A 249 -0.61 -6.95 -10.63
N MET A 250 -0.62 -7.32 -9.34
CA MET A 250 -1.80 -7.21 -8.47
C MET A 250 -2.23 -5.75 -8.26
N VAL A 251 -1.29 -4.86 -7.96
CA VAL A 251 -1.62 -3.43 -7.77
C VAL A 251 -1.98 -2.75 -9.10
N GLN A 252 -1.35 -3.14 -10.21
CA GLN A 252 -1.71 -2.64 -11.55
C GLN A 252 -3.12 -3.08 -11.96
N LEU A 253 -3.50 -4.33 -11.70
CA LEU A 253 -4.87 -4.81 -11.92
C LEU A 253 -5.88 -3.98 -11.15
N ARG A 254 -5.63 -3.75 -9.85
CA ARG A 254 -6.51 -2.93 -9.01
C ARG A 254 -6.63 -1.50 -9.54
N ALA A 255 -5.51 -0.87 -9.86
CA ALA A 255 -5.47 0.50 -10.38
C ALA A 255 -6.30 0.64 -11.66
N LEU A 256 -6.17 -0.29 -12.62
CA LEU A 256 -6.94 -0.24 -13.86
C LEU A 256 -8.43 -0.53 -13.67
N ARG A 257 -8.81 -1.44 -12.77
CA ARG A 257 -10.23 -1.72 -12.45
C ARG A 257 -10.90 -0.49 -11.83
N GLU A 258 -10.30 0.08 -10.80
CA GLU A 258 -10.82 1.30 -10.16
C GLU A 258 -10.75 2.51 -11.11
N GLY A 259 -9.70 2.59 -11.93
CA GLY A 259 -9.54 3.62 -12.95
C GLY A 259 -10.61 3.57 -14.03
N ALA A 260 -11.03 2.38 -14.45
CA ALA A 260 -12.13 2.21 -15.39
C ALA A 260 -13.46 2.72 -14.80
N GLU A 261 -13.71 2.51 -13.51
CA GLU A 261 -14.89 3.04 -12.83
C GLU A 261 -14.84 4.56 -12.73
N LEU A 262 -13.70 5.13 -12.32
CA LEU A 262 -13.50 6.56 -12.25
C LEU A 262 -13.67 7.24 -13.62
N ALA A 263 -13.06 6.68 -14.67
CA ALA A 263 -13.18 7.18 -16.02
C ALA A 263 -14.64 7.26 -16.47
N ARG A 264 -15.48 6.25 -16.15
CA ARG A 264 -16.93 6.31 -16.42
C ARG A 264 -17.62 7.43 -15.64
N ALA A 265 -17.24 7.66 -14.39
CA ALA A 265 -17.80 8.74 -13.57
C ALA A 265 -17.50 10.13 -14.15
N PHE A 266 -16.36 10.29 -14.82
CA PHE A 266 -15.96 11.52 -15.54
C PHE A 266 -16.39 11.53 -17.02
N ALA A 267 -17.30 10.64 -17.44
CA ALA A 267 -17.78 10.49 -18.82
C ALA A 267 -16.66 10.19 -19.86
N ASP A 268 -15.51 9.69 -19.41
CA ASP A 268 -14.40 9.24 -20.25
C ASP A 268 -14.57 7.77 -20.65
N HIS A 269 -15.63 7.50 -21.43
CA HIS A 269 -16.01 6.13 -21.77
C HIS A 269 -14.94 5.39 -22.59
N GLY A 270 -14.14 6.12 -23.38
CA GLY A 270 -13.04 5.54 -24.16
C GLY A 270 -11.92 5.02 -23.26
N ALA A 271 -11.41 5.85 -22.35
CA ALA A 271 -10.39 5.41 -21.39
C ALA A 271 -10.94 4.33 -20.46
N ALA A 272 -12.20 4.43 -20.04
CA ALA A 272 -12.84 3.39 -19.22
C ALA A 272 -12.84 2.01 -19.89
N ALA A 273 -13.15 1.95 -21.20
CA ALA A 273 -13.11 0.70 -21.95
C ALA A 273 -11.67 0.17 -22.10
N TRP A 274 -10.72 1.06 -22.40
CA TRP A 274 -9.30 0.71 -22.51
C TRP A 274 -8.72 0.15 -21.20
N TYR A 275 -8.94 0.83 -20.07
CA TYR A 275 -8.47 0.37 -18.76
C TYR A 275 -9.10 -0.98 -18.38
N ALA A 276 -10.39 -1.17 -18.68
CA ALA A 276 -11.04 -2.46 -18.45
C ALA A 276 -10.44 -3.58 -19.31
N GLU A 277 -10.12 -3.32 -20.58
CA GLU A 277 -9.45 -4.27 -21.46
C GLU A 277 -8.07 -4.67 -20.93
N GLN A 278 -7.26 -3.69 -20.53
CA GLN A 278 -5.93 -3.93 -19.96
C GLN A 278 -6.02 -4.67 -18.62
N ALA A 279 -6.98 -4.32 -17.76
CA ALA A 279 -7.26 -5.08 -16.52
C ALA A 279 -7.57 -6.55 -16.82
N SER A 280 -8.44 -6.83 -17.79
CA SER A 280 -8.74 -8.21 -18.21
C SER A 280 -7.50 -8.93 -18.78
N ALA A 281 -6.57 -8.22 -19.41
CA ALA A 281 -5.32 -8.80 -19.89
C ALA A 281 -4.39 -9.20 -18.74
N ILE A 282 -4.23 -8.33 -17.72
CA ILE A 282 -3.47 -8.65 -16.50
C ILE A 282 -4.11 -9.84 -15.78
N GLU A 283 -5.43 -9.87 -15.63
CA GLU A 283 -6.15 -10.96 -14.99
C GLU A 283 -5.89 -12.31 -15.66
N ARG A 284 -5.87 -12.37 -17.00
CA ARG A 284 -5.49 -13.57 -17.74
C ARG A 284 -4.02 -13.96 -17.59
N PHE A 285 -3.16 -12.99 -17.27
CA PHE A 285 -1.73 -13.22 -17.06
C PHE A 285 -1.42 -13.73 -15.64
N LEU A 286 -2.13 -13.26 -14.61
CA LEU A 286 -1.83 -13.59 -13.21
C LEU A 286 -1.70 -15.11 -12.91
N PRO A 287 -2.44 -16.04 -13.55
CA PRO A 287 -2.21 -17.47 -13.38
C PRO A 287 -0.78 -17.95 -13.67
N ALA A 288 0.02 -17.19 -14.42
CA ALA A 288 1.43 -17.49 -14.66
C ALA A 288 2.28 -17.49 -13.37
N PHE A 289 1.85 -16.80 -12.31
CA PHE A 289 2.54 -16.77 -11.03
C PHE A 289 2.27 -18.00 -10.15
N TRP A 290 1.37 -18.90 -10.54
CA TRP A 290 1.20 -20.18 -9.83
C TRP A 290 2.15 -21.24 -10.37
N ASP A 291 3.07 -21.73 -9.54
CA ASP A 291 3.94 -22.86 -9.88
C ASP A 291 3.38 -24.16 -9.28
N ALA A 292 2.74 -24.98 -10.13
CA ALA A 292 2.15 -26.24 -9.70
C ALA A 292 3.17 -27.28 -9.19
N ARG A 293 4.45 -27.19 -9.57
CA ARG A 293 5.50 -28.11 -9.10
C ARG A 293 5.97 -27.72 -7.71
N LYS A 294 6.06 -26.41 -7.45
CA LYS A 294 6.40 -25.87 -6.13
C LYS A 294 5.21 -25.89 -5.16
N GLY A 295 3.98 -25.84 -5.68
CA GLY A 295 2.75 -25.89 -4.89
C GLY A 295 2.41 -24.57 -4.20
N HIS A 296 2.97 -23.45 -4.68
CA HIS A 296 2.73 -22.11 -4.15
C HIS A 296 2.89 -21.06 -5.27
N LEU A 297 2.49 -19.81 -4.99
CA LEU A 297 2.73 -18.68 -5.87
C LEU A 297 4.22 -18.34 -5.90
N VAL A 298 4.71 -17.85 -7.04
CA VAL A 298 6.07 -17.34 -7.20
C VAL A 298 6.02 -15.83 -7.44
N GLU A 299 6.82 -15.07 -6.72
CA GLU A 299 6.73 -13.60 -6.77
C GLU A 299 7.26 -13.01 -8.08
N THR A 300 8.30 -13.59 -8.68
CA THR A 300 8.97 -13.02 -9.85
C THR A 300 9.13 -14.03 -10.98
N LEU A 301 8.82 -13.60 -12.21
CA LEU A 301 8.93 -14.38 -13.43
C LEU A 301 9.90 -13.74 -14.45
N PRO A 302 10.81 -14.54 -15.04
CA PRO A 302 11.36 -15.79 -14.49
C PRO A 302 12.32 -15.46 -13.32
N SER A 303 12.40 -16.33 -12.32
CA SER A 303 13.35 -16.16 -11.21
C SER A 303 14.00 -17.50 -10.84
N PRO A 304 15.32 -17.51 -10.53
CA PRO A 304 15.99 -18.69 -9.98
C PRO A 304 15.67 -18.92 -8.50
N ARG A 305 15.02 -17.96 -7.82
CA ARG A 305 14.64 -18.08 -6.40
C ARG A 305 13.54 -19.15 -6.23
N SER A 306 13.34 -19.59 -4.99
CA SER A 306 12.21 -20.43 -4.59
C SER A 306 10.88 -19.79 -5.02
N GLY A 307 10.80 -18.46 -5.01
CA GLY A 307 9.61 -17.69 -5.38
C GLY A 307 8.70 -17.39 -4.18
N LEU A 308 9.00 -17.96 -3.00
CA LEU A 308 8.40 -17.52 -1.75
C LEU A 308 8.87 -16.10 -1.46
N ASP A 309 7.92 -15.19 -1.24
CA ASP A 309 8.21 -13.79 -0.97
C ASP A 309 7.03 -13.19 -0.20
N CYS A 310 7.32 -12.29 0.72
CA CYS A 310 6.36 -11.43 1.39
C CYS A 310 5.61 -10.52 0.40
N GLY A 311 6.20 -10.21 -0.76
CA GLY A 311 5.57 -9.57 -1.91
C GLY A 311 4.26 -10.24 -2.33
N LEU A 312 4.13 -11.56 -2.15
CA LEU A 312 2.89 -12.29 -2.43
C LEU A 312 1.75 -11.87 -1.50
N LEU A 313 2.06 -11.67 -0.21
CA LEU A 313 1.10 -11.24 0.80
C LEU A 313 0.74 -9.77 0.58
N LEU A 314 1.76 -8.92 0.38
CA LEU A 314 1.58 -7.50 0.07
C LEU A 314 0.75 -7.31 -1.20
N GLY A 315 0.96 -8.15 -2.22
CA GLY A 315 0.20 -8.10 -3.48
C GLY A 315 -1.27 -8.43 -3.26
N ALA A 316 -1.56 -9.44 -2.45
CA ALA A 316 -2.92 -9.78 -2.07
C ALA A 316 -3.59 -8.70 -1.19
N LEU A 317 -2.84 -8.02 -0.32
CA LEU A 317 -3.39 -6.97 0.54
C LEU A 317 -3.63 -5.66 -0.20
N HIS A 318 -2.65 -5.20 -0.99
CA HIS A 318 -2.71 -3.93 -1.69
C HIS A 318 -3.42 -4.02 -3.05
N GLY A 319 -3.48 -5.22 -3.65
CA GLY A 319 -4.28 -5.50 -4.86
C GLY A 319 -5.78 -5.62 -4.61
N HIS A 320 -6.24 -5.56 -3.35
CA HIS A 320 -7.65 -5.60 -3.00
C HIS A 320 -8.01 -4.48 -2.01
N PRO A 321 -9.19 -3.83 -2.15
CA PRO A 321 -9.64 -2.87 -1.15
C PRO A 321 -9.85 -3.56 0.21
N ALA A 322 -9.64 -2.83 1.31
CA ALA A 322 -9.80 -3.33 2.66
C ALA A 322 -11.25 -3.75 2.97
N GLU A 323 -12.22 -2.98 2.46
CA GLU A 323 -13.65 -3.31 2.52
C GLU A 323 -14.23 -3.62 1.13
N PRO A 324 -15.12 -4.62 1.00
CA PRO A 324 -15.86 -4.82 -0.23
C PRO A 324 -16.80 -3.63 -0.50
N PRO A 325 -17.02 -3.23 -1.75
CA PRO A 325 -17.92 -2.12 -2.06
C PRO A 325 -19.33 -2.38 -1.49
N THR A 326 -19.93 -1.35 -0.90
CA THR A 326 -21.29 -1.39 -0.35
C THR A 326 -22.39 -1.46 -1.42
N THR A 327 -22.02 -1.37 -2.71
CA THR A 327 -22.94 -1.45 -3.84
C THR A 327 -22.97 -2.87 -4.43
N SER A 328 -24.18 -3.41 -4.60
CA SER A 328 -24.44 -4.76 -5.12
C SER A 328 -23.91 -5.03 -6.53
N ALA A 329 -23.51 -3.99 -7.28
CA ALA A 329 -22.96 -4.12 -8.62
C ALA A 329 -21.49 -4.60 -8.66
N ALA A 330 -20.78 -4.55 -7.52
CA ALA A 330 -19.41 -5.06 -7.38
C ALA A 330 -19.32 -6.27 -6.43
N ALA A 331 -20.47 -6.83 -6.04
CA ALA A 331 -20.61 -7.86 -5.02
C ALA A 331 -20.43 -9.30 -5.51
N ASP A 332 -19.97 -9.52 -6.75
CA ASP A 332 -19.45 -10.84 -7.14
C ASP A 332 -18.01 -10.98 -6.67
N SER A 333 -17.88 -11.27 -5.36
CA SER A 333 -16.61 -11.54 -4.68
C SER A 333 -15.84 -12.77 -5.20
N THR A 334 -16.40 -13.46 -6.19
CA THR A 334 -15.87 -14.66 -6.86
C THR A 334 -14.95 -14.34 -8.05
N ASP A 335 -14.89 -13.08 -8.51
CA ASP A 335 -14.24 -12.71 -9.78
C ASP A 335 -12.97 -11.83 -9.62
N ARG A 336 -12.40 -11.79 -8.40
CA ARG A 336 -11.11 -11.13 -8.18
C ARG A 336 -10.02 -12.18 -7.93
N PRO A 337 -8.94 -12.22 -8.73
CA PRO A 337 -7.90 -13.21 -8.55
C PRO A 337 -7.08 -12.93 -7.28
N TYR A 338 -6.68 -14.00 -6.60
CA TYR A 338 -5.76 -13.99 -5.45
C TYR A 338 -6.10 -13.00 -4.30
N PRO A 339 -7.34 -12.96 -3.78
CA PRO A 339 -7.61 -12.23 -2.54
C PRO A 339 -6.84 -12.84 -1.36
N PRO A 340 -6.68 -12.12 -0.24
CA PRO A 340 -5.95 -12.61 0.93
C PRO A 340 -6.40 -13.99 1.45
N HIS A 341 -7.69 -14.31 1.27
CA HIS A 341 -8.31 -15.56 1.70
C HIS A 341 -8.31 -16.67 0.63
N SER A 342 -7.68 -16.45 -0.53
CA SER A 342 -7.56 -17.49 -1.57
C SER A 342 -6.61 -18.59 -1.15
N ASP A 343 -6.89 -19.82 -1.61
CA ASP A 343 -6.06 -20.99 -1.31
C ASP A 343 -4.60 -20.77 -1.71
N GLU A 344 -4.35 -20.18 -2.88
CA GLU A 344 -3.02 -19.88 -3.40
C GLU A 344 -2.22 -18.96 -2.47
N VAL A 345 -2.85 -17.90 -1.95
CA VAL A 345 -2.18 -16.97 -1.02
C VAL A 345 -1.95 -17.66 0.34
N LEU A 346 -2.94 -18.39 0.85
CA LEU A 346 -2.85 -19.05 2.15
C LEU A 346 -1.79 -20.17 2.18
N VAL A 347 -1.68 -20.98 1.13
CA VAL A 347 -0.60 -21.99 1.07
C VAL A 347 0.77 -21.37 0.86
N SER A 348 0.86 -20.25 0.13
CA SER A 348 2.12 -19.52 -0.02
C SER A 348 2.56 -18.89 1.30
N LEU A 349 1.62 -18.34 2.08
CA LEU A 349 1.85 -17.88 3.46
C LEU A 349 2.36 -19.02 4.35
N LEU A 350 1.71 -20.19 4.31
CA LEU A 350 2.16 -21.35 5.08
C LEU A 350 3.59 -21.75 4.72
N ALA A 351 3.90 -21.86 3.42
CA ALA A 351 5.21 -22.24 2.94
C ALA A 351 6.29 -21.22 3.38
N LEU A 352 6.01 -19.93 3.26
CA LEU A 352 6.89 -18.86 3.72
C LEU A 352 7.09 -18.92 5.25
N ALA A 353 6.01 -19.01 6.02
CA ALA A 353 6.09 -19.08 7.49
C ALA A 353 6.93 -20.29 7.96
N ARG A 354 6.78 -21.46 7.32
CA ARG A 354 7.57 -22.65 7.63
C ARG A 354 9.06 -22.47 7.32
N ASP A 355 9.40 -21.88 6.17
CA ASP A 355 10.79 -21.56 5.84
C ASP A 355 11.39 -20.61 6.89
N GLN A 356 10.70 -19.51 7.19
CA GLN A 356 11.21 -18.46 8.07
C GLN A 356 11.30 -18.93 9.54
N ARG A 357 10.42 -19.85 9.96
CA ARG A 357 10.52 -20.54 11.27
C ARG A 357 11.83 -21.31 11.41
N ALA A 358 12.21 -22.07 10.37
CA ALA A 358 13.43 -22.86 10.38
C ALA A 358 14.70 -22.01 10.17
N ARG A 359 14.58 -20.92 9.41
CA ARG A 359 15.70 -20.09 8.99
C ARG A 359 16.21 -19.16 10.08
N PHE A 360 15.31 -18.53 10.85
CA PHE A 360 15.71 -17.49 11.79
C PHE A 360 15.78 -18.02 13.23
N PRO A 361 16.94 -17.89 13.90
CA PRO A 361 17.08 -18.32 15.29
C PRO A 361 16.08 -17.67 16.26
N ILE A 362 15.65 -16.43 15.99
CA ILE A 362 14.65 -15.74 16.82
C ILE A 362 13.28 -16.45 16.81
N ASN A 363 12.96 -17.18 15.73
CA ASN A 363 11.73 -17.96 15.60
C ASN A 363 11.84 -19.35 16.26
N SER A 364 13.04 -19.73 16.72
CA SER A 364 13.29 -21.00 17.39
C SER A 364 13.09 -20.93 18.91
N ALA A 365 12.63 -19.79 19.45
CA ALA A 365 12.30 -19.70 20.87
C ALA A 365 11.22 -20.74 21.21
N PRO A 366 11.46 -21.64 22.17
CA PRO A 366 10.50 -22.70 22.47
C PRO A 366 9.20 -22.08 22.98
N PRO A 367 8.04 -22.44 22.39
CA PRO A 367 6.76 -22.15 23.02
C PRO A 367 6.79 -22.71 24.45
N LEU A 368 6.27 -21.95 25.41
CA LEU A 368 6.01 -22.46 26.76
C LEU A 368 4.49 -22.66 26.89
N PRO A 369 4.01 -23.90 27.09
CA PRO A 369 4.75 -25.17 27.24
C PRO A 369 5.32 -25.73 25.92
N PRO A 370 6.34 -26.62 25.98
CA PRO A 370 6.95 -27.19 24.78
C PRO A 370 5.93 -27.96 23.93
N PRO A 371 5.98 -27.81 22.59
CA PRO A 371 5.04 -28.45 21.68
C PRO A 371 5.09 -29.97 21.77
N SER A 372 3.94 -30.63 21.64
CA SER A 372 3.84 -32.06 21.39
C SER A 372 4.38 -32.38 19.98
N ALA A 373 4.63 -33.67 19.69
CA ALA A 373 5.07 -34.08 18.35
C ALA A 373 4.03 -33.75 17.25
N GLU A 374 2.75 -33.62 17.61
CA GLU A 374 1.66 -33.22 16.71
C GLU A 374 1.65 -31.71 16.43
N ASP A 375 2.23 -30.88 17.30
CA ASP A 375 2.34 -29.42 17.14
C ASP A 375 3.50 -28.99 16.23
N ALA A 376 4.34 -29.95 15.78
CA ALA A 376 5.49 -29.66 14.94
C ALA A 376 5.07 -29.07 13.58
N ASP A 377 3.97 -29.58 13.01
CA ASP A 377 3.45 -29.18 11.69
C ASP A 377 2.42 -28.05 11.75
N ALA A 378 2.04 -27.61 12.95
CA ALA A 378 1.10 -26.52 13.16
C ALA A 378 1.66 -25.18 12.66
N LEU A 379 0.78 -24.36 12.09
CA LEU A 379 1.10 -22.97 11.76
C LEU A 379 1.27 -22.19 13.06
N ALA A 380 2.47 -21.63 13.26
CA ALA A 380 2.79 -20.78 14.40
C ALA A 380 3.12 -19.36 13.92
N GLY A 381 2.81 -18.35 14.75
CA GLY A 381 3.26 -16.98 14.52
C GLY A 381 4.78 -16.89 14.61
N VAL A 382 5.41 -16.39 13.56
CA VAL A 382 6.88 -16.24 13.47
C VAL A 382 7.22 -14.89 12.86
N GLY A 383 8.43 -14.39 13.10
CA GLY A 383 8.96 -13.26 12.35
C GLY A 383 9.19 -13.65 10.89
N ILE A 384 8.63 -12.87 9.97
CA ILE A 384 8.68 -13.12 8.52
C ILE A 384 9.54 -12.04 7.86
N GLY A 385 10.53 -12.45 7.05
CA GLY A 385 11.37 -11.57 6.23
C GLY A 385 10.80 -11.32 4.84
N ARG A 386 11.64 -10.79 3.93
CA ARG A 386 11.25 -10.55 2.53
C ARG A 386 11.08 -11.86 1.77
N TYR A 387 12.15 -12.62 1.60
CA TYR A 387 12.16 -13.91 0.91
C TYR A 387 13.29 -14.80 1.44
N PRO A 388 13.25 -16.14 1.24
CA PRO A 388 14.23 -17.07 1.81
C PRO A 388 15.69 -16.81 1.42
N GLU A 389 15.92 -16.36 0.20
CA GLU A 389 17.26 -16.10 -0.35
C GLU A 389 17.82 -14.71 0.01
N ASP A 390 17.14 -13.96 0.87
CA ASP A 390 17.52 -12.59 1.22
C ASP A 390 18.91 -12.54 1.90
N VAL A 391 19.76 -11.65 1.39
CA VAL A 391 21.11 -11.38 1.88
C VAL A 391 21.27 -9.98 2.45
N TYR A 392 20.25 -9.13 2.38
CA TYR A 392 20.30 -7.77 2.89
C TYR A 392 20.09 -7.73 4.40
N ASP A 393 21.05 -7.15 5.12
CA ASP A 393 21.03 -7.08 6.59
C ASP A 393 20.54 -5.74 7.16
N GLY A 394 20.01 -4.87 6.30
CA GLY A 394 19.60 -3.51 6.65
C GLY A 394 20.66 -2.44 6.36
N TYR A 395 21.91 -2.82 6.07
CA TYR A 395 23.01 -1.90 5.79
C TYR A 395 23.80 -2.28 4.54
N GLY A 396 23.93 -3.59 4.28
CA GLY A 396 24.58 -4.13 3.10
C GLY A 396 24.12 -5.55 2.82
N THR A 397 24.87 -6.26 1.97
CA THR A 397 24.56 -7.65 1.61
C THR A 397 25.63 -8.61 2.13
N LYS A 398 25.21 -9.70 2.74
CA LYS A 398 26.09 -10.80 3.17
C LYS A 398 25.36 -12.14 3.13
N PRO A 399 26.07 -13.27 2.93
CA PRO A 399 25.45 -14.60 2.99
C PRO A 399 24.69 -14.80 4.30
N ALA A 400 23.44 -15.26 4.22
CA ALA A 400 22.52 -15.38 5.36
C ALA A 400 22.33 -14.06 6.15
N GLY A 401 22.38 -12.92 5.45
CA GLY A 401 22.21 -11.59 6.03
C GLY A 401 20.76 -11.15 6.22
N GLY A 402 19.81 -11.75 5.50
CA GLY A 402 18.39 -11.43 5.60
C GLY A 402 17.85 -11.56 7.02
N ASN A 403 16.87 -10.72 7.36
CA ASN A 403 16.23 -10.68 8.67
C ASN A 403 14.71 -10.79 8.52
N PRO A 404 13.97 -11.08 9.61
CA PRO A 404 12.56 -10.74 9.70
C PRO A 404 12.33 -9.24 9.51
N TRP A 405 11.22 -8.87 8.85
CA TRP A 405 10.78 -7.50 8.65
C TRP A 405 9.45 -7.27 9.37
N PHE A 406 9.34 -6.14 10.07
CA PHE A 406 8.11 -5.78 10.79
C PHE A 406 6.90 -5.73 9.85
N LEU A 407 7.04 -5.09 8.69
CA LEU A 407 5.95 -4.98 7.72
C LEU A 407 5.51 -6.37 7.22
N CYS A 408 6.44 -7.29 6.95
CA CYS A 408 6.09 -8.63 6.46
C CYS A 408 5.42 -9.49 7.52
N THR A 409 5.86 -9.35 8.76
CA THR A 409 5.23 -10.00 9.92
C THR A 409 3.81 -9.46 10.14
N ALA A 410 3.61 -8.14 10.02
CA ALA A 410 2.30 -7.52 10.11
C ALA A 410 1.38 -7.92 8.93
N SER A 411 1.90 -7.98 7.71
CA SER A 411 1.13 -8.39 6.52
C SER A 411 0.61 -9.83 6.63
N ALA A 412 1.39 -10.74 7.20
CA ALA A 412 0.91 -12.09 7.47
C ALA A 412 -0.27 -12.11 8.45
N ALA A 413 -0.22 -11.31 9.52
CA ALA A 413 -1.34 -11.16 10.44
C ALA A 413 -2.57 -10.56 9.74
N GLU A 414 -2.38 -9.53 8.90
CA GLU A 414 -3.48 -8.91 8.15
C GLU A 414 -4.15 -9.87 7.15
N VAL A 415 -3.37 -10.71 6.46
CA VAL A 415 -3.93 -11.76 5.58
C VAL A 415 -4.86 -12.68 6.36
N LEU A 416 -4.47 -13.09 7.57
CA LEU A 416 -5.30 -13.92 8.45
C LEU A 416 -6.54 -13.16 8.94
N PHE A 417 -6.41 -11.90 9.35
CA PHE A 417 -7.57 -11.07 9.75
C PHE A 417 -8.56 -10.89 8.61
N ARG A 418 -8.11 -10.59 7.39
CA ARG A 418 -8.97 -10.49 6.21
C ARG A 418 -9.61 -11.83 5.84
N THR A 419 -8.95 -12.94 6.11
CA THR A 419 -9.51 -14.29 5.95
C THR A 419 -10.65 -14.53 6.93
N VAL A 420 -10.46 -14.24 8.22
CA VAL A 420 -11.52 -14.34 9.23
C VAL A 420 -12.69 -13.42 8.90
N ALA A 421 -12.42 -12.17 8.51
CA ALA A 421 -13.46 -11.22 8.12
C ALA A 421 -14.27 -11.71 6.91
N HIS A 422 -13.63 -12.36 5.94
CA HIS A 422 -14.33 -12.98 4.80
C HIS A 422 -15.23 -14.14 5.27
N LEU A 423 -14.71 -15.07 6.08
CA LEU A 423 -15.48 -16.21 6.59
C LEU A 423 -16.70 -15.78 7.42
N ASN A 424 -16.56 -14.75 8.26
CA ASN A 424 -17.68 -14.23 9.06
C ASN A 424 -18.79 -13.63 8.19
N ARG A 425 -18.42 -12.93 7.10
CA ARG A 425 -19.36 -12.35 6.14
C ARG A 425 -20.12 -13.42 5.35
N THR A 426 -19.42 -14.43 4.84
CA THR A 426 -20.06 -15.52 4.09
C THR A 426 -20.92 -16.40 4.99
N ALA A 427 -20.56 -16.55 6.27
CA ALA A 427 -21.38 -17.26 7.26
C ALA A 427 -22.72 -16.55 7.59
N SER A 428 -22.76 -15.21 7.46
CA SER A 428 -23.92 -14.39 7.81
C SER A 428 -24.91 -14.17 6.65
N SER A 429 -24.60 -14.67 5.45
CA SER A 429 -25.47 -14.58 4.27
C SER A 429 -26.56 -15.65 4.30
N PRO A 430 -27.83 -15.35 3.92
CA PRO A 430 -28.93 -16.31 3.97
C PRO A 430 -28.63 -17.55 3.11
N PRO A 431 -28.94 -18.76 3.58
CA PRO A 431 -28.52 -20.00 2.94
C PRO A 431 -29.22 -20.18 1.58
N SER A 432 -28.50 -19.95 0.49
CA SER A 432 -28.89 -20.41 -0.85
C SER A 432 -28.11 -21.67 -1.20
N VAL A 433 -28.55 -22.82 -0.68
CA VAL A 433 -28.20 -24.22 -1.08
C VAL A 433 -26.71 -24.63 -1.07
N ALA A 434 -25.74 -23.72 -1.06
CA ALA A 434 -24.35 -23.96 -0.75
C ALA A 434 -24.10 -23.53 0.71
N SER A 435 -23.61 -24.45 1.53
CA SER A 435 -23.39 -24.26 2.96
C SER A 435 -22.60 -22.99 3.27
N ALA A 436 -23.19 -22.11 4.06
CA ALA A 436 -22.49 -21.07 4.80
C ALA A 436 -21.42 -21.74 5.69
N GLY A 437 -20.17 -21.76 5.25
CA GLY A 437 -19.08 -22.48 5.91
C GLY A 437 -17.77 -22.42 5.15
N LEU A 438 -16.68 -22.74 5.85
CA LEU A 438 -15.34 -22.86 5.27
C LEU A 438 -15.33 -23.94 4.18
N THR A 439 -15.12 -23.54 2.93
CA THR A 439 -14.97 -24.49 1.81
C THR A 439 -13.53 -24.96 1.75
N LEU A 440 -13.30 -26.24 2.04
CA LEU A 440 -11.97 -26.85 1.95
C LEU A 440 -11.75 -27.39 0.54
N THR A 441 -10.82 -26.79 -0.20
CA THR A 441 -10.37 -27.33 -1.49
C THR A 441 -9.13 -28.20 -1.30
N PRO A 442 -8.80 -29.09 -2.26
CA PRO A 442 -7.53 -29.83 -2.24
C PRO A 442 -6.30 -28.91 -2.19
N ARG A 443 -6.40 -27.69 -2.75
CA ARG A 443 -5.31 -26.72 -2.74
C ARG A 443 -5.15 -26.08 -1.36
N GLY A 444 -6.25 -25.63 -0.74
CA GLY A 444 -6.22 -24.95 0.56
C GLY A 444 -6.02 -25.89 1.75
N LEU A 445 -6.32 -27.19 1.59
CA LEU A 445 -6.28 -28.16 2.68
C LEU A 445 -4.97 -28.15 3.51
N PRO A 446 -3.75 -28.07 2.92
CA PRO A 446 -2.53 -28.02 3.71
C PRO A 446 -2.48 -26.85 4.70
N PHE A 447 -3.00 -25.67 4.31
CA PHE A 447 -3.08 -24.51 5.18
C PHE A 447 -4.03 -24.76 6.34
N TRP A 448 -5.24 -25.24 6.07
CA TRP A 448 -6.25 -25.47 7.10
C TRP A 448 -5.86 -26.58 8.07
N THR A 449 -5.25 -27.66 7.58
CA THR A 449 -4.69 -28.72 8.42
C THR A 449 -3.58 -28.18 9.33
N ALA A 450 -2.70 -27.31 8.83
CA ALA A 450 -1.66 -26.69 9.65
C ALA A 450 -2.23 -25.71 10.68
N LEU A 451 -3.29 -24.95 10.34
CA LEU A 451 -3.92 -23.99 11.25
C LEU A 451 -4.74 -24.68 12.35
N LEU A 452 -5.40 -25.80 12.02
CA LEU A 452 -6.31 -26.53 12.90
C LEU A 452 -5.89 -28.00 13.01
N PRO A 453 -4.71 -28.32 13.59
CA PRO A 453 -4.14 -29.67 13.58
C PRO A 453 -4.98 -30.71 14.34
N HIS A 454 -5.93 -30.28 15.18
CA HIS A 454 -6.77 -31.14 16.02
C HIS A 454 -8.25 -31.17 15.62
N ARG A 455 -8.61 -30.72 14.41
CA ARG A 455 -10.01 -30.69 13.93
C ARG A 455 -10.22 -31.41 12.61
#